data_AF-A0A3N4D8K1-F1
#
_entry.id   AF-A0A3N4D8K1-F1
#
_cell.length_a   1.000
_cell.length_b   1.000
_cell.length_c   1.000
_cell.angle_alpha   90.00
_cell.angle_beta   90.00
_cell.angle_gamma   90.00
#
_symmetry.space_group_name_H-M   'P 1'
#
loop_
_entity.id
_entity.type
_entity.pdbx_description
1 polymer ?
#
loop_
_entity_poly.entity_id
_entity_poly.type
_entity_poly.pdbx_seq_one_letter_code
_entity_poly.pdbx_strand_id
1 'polypeptide(L)' 'MVRMVRIGDEIVDATRPRLPGRGAYLHVGCLRLAEKRQALRRAFGPGALLADSLRIRLSQKPPVGI' A
#
# COMPACT_ATOMS: atom_id res chain seq x y z
N MET A 1 7.15 -5.66 -5.30
CA MET A 1 5.90 -4.86 -5.42
C MET A 1 4.89 -5.45 -4.45
N VAL A 2 4.09 -4.61 -3.78
CA VAL A 2 3.10 -5.01 -2.76
C VAL A 2 1.71 -4.75 -3.31
N ARG A 3 0.84 -5.76 -3.31
CA ARG A 3 -0.58 -5.58 -3.59
C ARG A 3 -1.28 -5.17 -2.30
N MET A 4 -2.16 -4.18 -2.39
CA MET A 4 -2.95 -3.69 -1.30
C MET A 4 -4.42 -3.76 -1.66
N VAL A 5 -5.28 -4.08 -0.70
CA VAL A 5 -6.75 -3.99 -0.81
C VAL A 5 -7.29 -3.27 0.41
N ARG A 6 -8.48 -2.67 0.29
CA ARG A 6 -9.22 -2.10 1.42
C ARG A 6 -10.20 -3.14 1.98
N ILE A 7 -10.15 -3.37 3.29
CA ILE A 7 -11.12 -4.17 4.06
C ILE A 7 -11.69 -3.26 5.15
N GLY A 8 -12.99 -2.98 5.08
CA GLY A 8 -13.58 -1.93 5.92
C GLY A 8 -12.90 -0.59 5.64
N ASP A 9 -12.28 0.01 6.65
CA ASP A 9 -11.52 1.26 6.52
C ASP A 9 -10.02 1.04 6.42
N GLU A 10 -9.53 -0.19 6.50
CA GLU A 10 -8.11 -0.48 6.55
C GLU A 10 -7.57 -1.00 5.20
N ILE A 11 -6.41 -0.50 4.80
CA ILE A 11 -5.64 -0.95 3.65
C ILE A 11 -4.60 -1.95 4.15
N VAL A 12 -4.69 -3.18 3.65
CA VAL A 12 -3.87 -4.32 4.08
C VAL A 12 -3.04 -4.91 2.94
N ASP A 13 -2.00 -5.68 3.27
CA ASP A 13 -1.26 -6.47 2.28
C ASP A 13 -2.15 -7.60 1.75
N ALA A 14 -2.30 -7.65 0.43
CA ALA A 14 -3.07 -8.64 -0.30
C ALA A 14 -2.23 -9.34 -1.38
N THR A 15 -0.92 -9.44 -1.14
CA THR A 15 0.04 -10.10 -2.03
C THR A 15 0.01 -11.61 -1.83
N ARG A 16 0.08 -12.08 -0.58
CA ARG A 16 0.18 -13.52 -0.22
C ARG A 16 -0.52 -13.79 1.13
N PRO A 17 -1.72 -14.41 1.15
CA PRO A 17 -2.51 -14.81 -0.02
C PRO A 17 -3.05 -13.62 -0.81
N ARG A 18 -3.44 -13.88 -2.06
CA ARG A 18 -4.04 -12.87 -2.93
C ARG A 18 -5.50 -12.62 -2.52
N LEU A 19 -5.77 -11.55 -1.77
CA LEU A 19 -7.13 -11.27 -1.29
C LEU A 19 -8.08 -10.72 -2.39
N PRO A 20 -9.39 -11.00 -2.35
CA PRO A 20 -10.35 -10.40 -3.28
C PRO A 20 -10.53 -8.89 -3.05
N GLY A 21 -11.17 -8.19 -4.00
CA GLY A 21 -11.51 -6.76 -3.89
C GLY A 21 -10.68 -5.81 -4.76
N ARG A 22 -10.99 -4.51 -4.67
CA ARG A 22 -10.31 -3.43 -5.41
C ARG A 22 -8.86 -3.32 -4.95
N GLY A 23 -7.94 -3.74 -5.82
CA GLY A 23 -6.52 -3.77 -5.52
C GLY A 23 -5.73 -2.63 -6.13
N ALA A 24 -4.68 -2.18 -5.45
CA ALA A 24 -3.64 -1.32 -6.01
C ALA A 24 -2.26 -1.89 -5.69
N TYR A 25 -1.26 -1.54 -6.49
CA TYR A 25 0.11 -1.97 -6.29
C TYR A 25 1.00 -0.80 -5.92
N LEU A 26 1.94 -1.03 -5.00
CA LEU A 26 2.97 -0.05 -4.65
C LEU A 26 4.33 -0.74 -4.53
N HIS A 27 5.37 -0.07 -5.00
CA HIS A 27 6.74 -0.51 -4.75
C HIS A 27 7.15 -0.17 -3.32
N VAL A 28 7.93 -1.05 -2.70
CA VAL A 28 8.62 -0.75 -1.44
C VAL A 28 9.55 0.44 -1.67
N GLY A 29 9.53 1.42 -0.77
CA GLY A 29 10.23 2.70 -0.87
C GLY A 29 9.46 3.83 -1.54
N CYS A 30 8.31 3.55 -2.18
CA CYS A 30 7.52 4.57 -2.87
C CYS A 30 6.39 5.17 -2.03
N LEU A 31 6.26 4.81 -0.75
CA LEU A 31 5.15 5.25 0.10
C LEU A 31 5.04 6.79 0.17
N ARG A 32 6.15 7.48 0.45
CA ARG A 32 6.16 8.95 0.58
C ARG A 32 5.68 9.66 -0.69
N LEU A 33 6.04 9.14 -1.87
CA LEU A 33 5.57 9.66 -3.15
C LEU A 33 4.07 9.41 -3.36
N ALA A 34 3.60 8.21 -2.97
CA ALA A 34 2.19 7.85 -3.04
C ALA A 34 1.33 8.73 -2.13
N GLU A 35 1.79 9.04 -0.91
CA GLU A 35 1.13 9.95 0.03
C GLU A 35 1.07 11.38 -0.52
N LYS A 36 2.21 11.91 -1.01
CA LYS A 36 2.27 13.26 -1.61
C LYS A 36 1.29 13.42 -2.78
N ARG A 37 1.08 12.35 -3.56
CA ARG A 37 0.15 12.33 -4.71
C ARG A 37 -1.28 11.93 -4.35
N GLN A 38 -1.58 11.68 -3.07
CA GLN A 38 -2.88 11.21 -2.60
C GLN A 38 -3.32 9.91 -3.29
N ALA A 39 -2.36 9.05 -3.66
CA ALA A 39 -2.60 7.86 -4.47
C ALA A 39 -3.47 6.84 -3.72
N LEU A 40 -3.24 6.65 -2.42
CA LEU A 40 -4.05 5.76 -1.56
C LEU A 40 -5.51 6.21 -1.51
N ARG A 41 -5.76 7.50 -1.28
CA ARG A 41 -7.11 8.09 -1.29
C ARG A 41 -7.80 7.94 -2.65
N ARG A 42 -7.08 8.14 -3.76
CA ARG A 42 -7.63 7.97 -5.12
C ARG A 42 -7.94 6.50 -5.45
N ALA A 43 -7.12 5.57 -4.96
CA ALA A 43 -7.28 4.15 -5.23
C ALA A 43 -8.36 3.49 -4.36
N PHE A 44 -8.43 3.85 -3.08
CA PHE A 44 -9.27 3.18 -2.07
C PHE A 44 -10.44 4.05 -1.55
N GLY A 45 -10.53 5.30 -2.00
CA GLY A 45 -11.53 6.25 -1.56
C GLY A 45 -11.16 6.98 -0.25
N PRO A 46 -12.01 7.93 0.17
CA PRO A 46 -11.85 8.60 1.46
C PRO A 46 -12.02 7.61 2.64
N GLY A 47 -11.40 7.92 3.78
CA GLY A 47 -11.48 7.11 4.99
C GLY A 47 -10.60 5.85 4.99
N ALA A 48 -9.88 5.57 3.90
CA ALA A 48 -8.98 4.43 3.84
C ALA A 48 -7.67 4.72 4.61
N LEU A 49 -7.42 3.93 5.66
CA LEU A 49 -6.28 4.02 6.56
C LEU A 49 -5.25 2.95 6.20
N LEU A 50 -3.98 3.31 6.12
CA LEU A 50 -2.92 2.33 5.86
C LEU A 50 -2.55 1.60 7.15
N ALA A 51 -2.63 0.28 7.16
CA ALA A 51 -2.20 -0.54 8.30
C ALA A 51 -0.74 -0.24 8.68
N ASP A 52 -0.43 -0.09 9.97
CA ASP A 52 0.93 0.28 10.43
C ASP A 52 2.01 -0.71 10.00
N SER A 53 1.71 -2.02 10.04
CA SER A 53 2.62 -3.07 9.58
C SER A 53 2.96 -2.92 8.09
N LEU A 54 1.96 -2.56 7.28
CA LEU A 54 2.12 -2.31 5.86
C LEU A 54 2.87 -0.99 5.60
N ARG A 55 2.63 0.04 6.41
CA ARG A 55 3.36 1.32 6.37
C ARG A 55 4.85 1.10 6.58
N ILE A 56 5.24 0.33 7.59
CA ILE A 56 6.64 -0.02 7.88
C ILE A 56 7.25 -0.71 6.66
N ARG A 57 6.59 -1.75 6.14
CA ARG A 57 7.08 -2.52 4.99
C ARG A 57 7.24 -1.67 3.73
N LEU A 58 6.29 -0.79 3.44
CA LEU A 58 6.35 0.10 2.26
C LEU A 58 7.36 1.24 2.41
N SER A 59 7.73 1.59 3.64
CA SER A 59 8.73 2.62 3.94
C SER A 59 10.16 2.11 3.90
N GLN A 60 10.36 0.79 3.93
CA GLN A 60 11.68 0.20 3.76
C GLN A 60 12.30 0.70 2.45
N LYS A 61 13.57 1.11 2.51
CA LYS A 61 14.32 1.44 1.30
C LYS A 61 14.51 0.13 0.53
N PRO A 62 14.13 0.04 -0.76
CA PRO A 62 14.48 -1.13 -1.54
C PRO A 62 15.99 -1.28 -1.49
N PRO A 63 16.54 -2.52 -1.40
CA PRO A 63 17.97 -2.71 -1.54
C PRO A 63 18.38 -2.02 -2.85
N VAL A 64 19.28 -1.04 -2.73
CA VAL A 64 19.88 -0.41 -3.90
C VAL A 64 20.57 -1.55 -4.64
N GLY A 65 20.24 -1.73 -5.92
CA GLY A 65 20.92 -2.72 -6.75
C GLY A 65 22.42 -2.43 -6.73
N ILE A 66 23.20 -3.44 -6.40
CA ILE A 66 24.62 -3.53 -6.79
C ILE A 66 24.72 -3.72 -8.31
#